data_AF-A0A3B8XGC4-F1
#
_entry.id   AF-A0A3B8XGC4-F1
#
_cell.length_a   1.000
_cell.length_b   1.000
_cell.length_c   1.000
_cell.angle_alpha   90.00
_cell.angle_beta   90.00
_cell.angle_gamma   90.00
#
_symmetry.space_group_name_H-M   'P 1'
#
loop_
_entity.id
_entity.type
_entity.pdbx_description
1 polymer ?
#
loop_
_entity_poly.entity_id
_entity_poly.type
_entity_poly.pdbx_seq_one_letter_code
_entity_poly.pdbx_strand_id
1 'polypeptide(L)'
;FLVAIAPTSIHLAEAEEYGKGWLNGGNRFEYIEPVRVGDRITATGKVADVYEKTGSSGTLLFIIFETEYVNQHGRPVARLRGTAIRR
;
A
#
# COMPACT_ATOMS: atom_id res chain seq x y z
N PHE A 1 10.48 -6.44 11.68
CA PHE A 1 9.37 -6.81 10.79
C PHE A 1 8.94 -5.57 10.03
N LEU A 2 8.76 -5.66 8.71
CA LEU A 2 8.22 -4.55 7.91
C LEU A 2 6.71 -4.49 8.17
N VAL A 3 6.21 -3.31 8.49
CA VAL A 3 4.78 -3.04 8.59
C VAL A 3 4.39 -2.27 7.34
N ALA A 4 3.19 -2.54 6.84
CA ALA A 4 2.66 -1.82 5.70
C ALA A 4 2.44 -0.35 6.08
N ILE A 5 3.38 0.49 5.69
CA ILE A 5 3.19 1.94 5.67
C ILE A 5 2.65 2.22 4.28
N ALA A 6 1.33 2.42 4.17
CA ALA A 6 0.80 3.08 2.98
C ALA A 6 1.54 4.42 2.87
N PRO A 7 2.09 4.79 1.70
CA PRO A 7 2.73 6.09 1.57
C PRO A 7 1.76 7.16 2.08
N THR A 8 2.28 8.09 2.88
CA THR A 8 1.54 9.14 3.59
C THR A 8 0.72 10.06 2.67
N SER A 9 0.78 9.81 1.37
CA SER A 9 0.18 10.58 0.30
C SER A 9 -0.35 9.67 -0.82
N ILE A 10 -1.24 8.73 -0.50
CA ILE A 10 -2.32 8.39 -1.45
C ILE A 10 -3.44 9.42 -1.26
N HIS A 11 -3.13 10.70 -1.45
CA HIS A 11 -4.14 11.72 -1.67
C HIS A 11 -4.56 11.63 -3.14
N LEU A 12 -5.37 10.62 -3.48
CA LEU A 12 -6.21 10.72 -4.66
C LEU A 12 -7.38 11.61 -4.24
N ALA A 13 -7.38 12.88 -4.66
CA ALA A 13 -8.46 13.80 -4.36
C ALA A 13 -9.83 13.22 -4.78
N GLU A 14 -9.87 12.53 -5.92
CA GLU A 14 -11.02 11.80 -6.44
C GLU A 14 -11.48 10.66 -5.50
N ALA A 15 -10.55 10.03 -4.77
CA ALA A 15 -10.90 8.96 -3.82
C ALA A 15 -11.57 9.50 -2.54
N GLU A 16 -11.41 10.78 -2.21
CA GLU A 16 -12.06 11.40 -1.04
C GLU A 16 -13.58 11.55 -1.23
N GLU A 17 -14.08 11.51 -2.47
CA GLU A 17 -15.50 11.49 -2.79
C GLU A 17 -16.20 10.22 -2.27
N TYR A 18 -15.46 9.12 -2.13
CA TYR A 18 -15.93 7.85 -1.58
C TYR A 18 -15.83 7.82 -0.06
N GLY A 19 -15.69 8.97 0.61
CA GLY A 19 -15.67 9.08 2.07
C GLY A 19 -14.27 9.20 2.68
N LYS A 20 -14.25 9.77 3.89
CA LYS A 20 -13.01 10.03 4.64
C LYS A 20 -12.43 8.79 5.32
N GLY A 21 -13.26 7.76 5.52
CA GLY A 21 -12.87 6.48 6.10
C GLY A 21 -12.00 5.68 5.15
N TRP A 22 -11.17 4.79 5.69
CA TRP A 22 -10.47 3.79 4.91
C TRP A 22 -10.40 2.48 5.69
N LEU A 23 -10.46 1.38 4.96
CA LEU A 23 -10.25 0.04 5.49
C LEU A 23 -9.01 -0.56 4.83
N ASN A 24 -8.26 -1.32 5.61
CA ASN A 24 -7.20 -2.16 5.06
C ASN A 24 -7.84 -3.45 4.51
N GLY A 25 -7.85 -3.60 3.20
CA GLY A 25 -8.36 -4.78 2.49
C GLY A 25 -7.38 -5.96 2.45
N GLY A 26 -6.17 -5.80 2.99
CA GLY A 26 -5.14 -6.83 3.08
C GLY A 26 -3.81 -6.39 2.50
N ASN A 27 -2.74 -7.03 2.97
CA ASN A 27 -1.37 -6.80 2.54
C ASN A 27 -0.69 -8.14 2.23
N ARG A 28 -0.04 -8.25 1.07
CA ARG A 28 0.82 -9.38 0.73
C ARG A 28 2.26 -8.92 0.64
N PHE A 29 3.10 -9.49 1.48
CA PHE A 29 4.54 -9.27 1.46
C PHE A 29 5.27 -10.41 0.77
N GLU A 30 6.25 -10.05 -0.06
CA GLU A 30 7.32 -10.92 -0.51
C GLU A 30 8.60 -10.48 0.22
N TYR A 31 9.21 -11.38 1.00
CA TYR A 31 10.47 -11.11 1.69
C TYR A 31 11.62 -11.68 0.86
N ILE A 32 12.62 -10.84 0.56
CA ILE A 32 13.70 -11.15 -0.38
C ILE A 32 15.03 -11.29 0.37
N GLU A 33 15.37 -10.30 1.21
CA GLU A 33 16.55 -10.32 2.06
C GLU A 33 16.19 -9.95 3.50
N PRO A 34 16.89 -10.51 4.52
CA PRO A 34 16.69 -10.11 5.90
C PRO A 34 17.03 -8.63 6.13
N VAL A 35 16.10 -7.88 6.73
CA VAL A 35 16.37 -6.54 7.27
C VAL A 35 16.98 -6.67 8.66
N ARG A 36 18.10 -5.98 8.91
CA ARG A 36 18.82 -6.00 10.18
C ARG A 36 18.70 -4.68 10.92
N VAL A 37 18.91 -4.72 12.23
CA VAL A 37 18.98 -3.50 13.05
C VAL A 37 20.12 -2.62 12.53
N GLY A 38 19.82 -1.35 12.27
CA GLY A 38 20.76 -0.39 11.70
C GLY A 38 20.64 -0.21 10.18
N ASP A 39 19.90 -1.07 9.48
CA ASP A 39 19.64 -0.85 8.05
C ASP A 39 18.78 0.40 7.83
N ARG A 40 19.14 1.19 6.81
CA ARG A 40 18.30 2.27 6.30
C ARG A 40 17.49 1.73 5.14
N ILE A 41 16.18 1.62 5.32
CA ILE A 41 15.26 1.14 4.28
C ILE A 41 14.57 2.33 3.61
N THR A 42 14.67 2.39 2.29
CA THR A 42 13.88 3.26 1.42
C THR A 42 12.66 2.50 0.93
N ALA A 43 11.47 3.09 1.05
CA ALA A 43 10.23 2.54 0.53
C ALA A 43 9.72 3.41 -0.62
N THR A 44 9.47 2.81 -1.77
CA THR A 44 8.92 3.50 -2.95
C THR A 44 7.60 2.85 -3.32
N GLY A 45 6.52 3.60 -3.15
CA GLY A 45 5.15 3.16 -3.42
C GLY A 45 4.62 3.70 -4.75
N LYS A 46 3.75 2.93 -5.41
CA LYS A 46 2.96 3.36 -6.56
C LYS A 46 1.54 2.81 -6.46
N VAL A 47 0.58 3.53 -7.04
CA VAL A 47 -0.76 2.97 -7.27
C VAL A 47 -0.66 2.02 -8.46
N ALA A 48 -1.05 0.77 -8.24
CA ALA A 48 -1.02 -0.27 -9.25
C ALA A 48 -2.37 -0.44 -9.96
N ASP A 49 -3.47 -0.16 -9.26
CA ASP A 49 -4.83 -0.24 -9.81
C ASP A 49 -5.82 0.54 -8.93
N VAL A 50 -6.92 1.01 -9.54
CA VAL A 50 -8.06 1.62 -8.84
C VAL A 50 -9.33 1.16 -9.54
N TYR A 51 -10.26 0.58 -8.78
CA TYR A 51 -11.53 0.15 -9.33
C TYR A 51 -12.66 0.23 -8.30
N GLU A 52 -13.88 0.32 -8.81
CA GLU A 52 -15.08 0.35 -7.98
C GLU A 52 -15.73 -1.02 -7.87
N LYS A 53 -16.41 -1.23 -6.75
CA LYS A 53 -17.33 -2.35 -6.57
C LYS A 53 -18.59 -1.88 -5.87
N THR A 54 -19.72 -1.96 -6.57
CA THR A 54 -21.03 -1.68 -5.98
C THR A 54 -21.59 -2.93 -5.30
N GLY A 55 -21.93 -2.80 -4.03
CA GLY A 55 -22.64 -3.81 -3.25
C GLY A 55 -23.98 -3.29 -2.74
N SER A 56 -24.68 -4.10 -1.95
CA SER A 56 -25.96 -3.74 -1.34
C SER A 56 -25.88 -2.54 -0.38
N SER A 57 -24.69 -2.24 0.14
CA SER A 57 -24.42 -1.13 1.07
C SER A 57 -23.82 0.12 0.41
N GLY A 58 -23.78 0.20 -0.92
CA GLY A 58 -23.18 1.30 -1.67
C GLY A 58 -21.94 0.92 -2.47
N THR A 59 -21.34 1.92 -3.11
CA THR A 59 -20.12 1.77 -3.91
C THR A 59 -18.88 1.87 -3.03
N LEU A 60 -17.97 0.90 -3.20
CA LEU A 60 -16.66 0.87 -2.56
C LEU A 60 -15.60 1.18 -3.62
N LEU A 61 -14.62 2.02 -3.28
CA LEU A 61 -13.43 2.22 -4.10
C LEU A 61 -12.29 1.37 -3.57
N PHE A 62 -11.76 0.49 -4.41
CA PHE A 62 -10.58 -0.32 -4.13
C PHE A 62 -9.36 0.35 -4.76
N ILE A 63 -8.33 0.56 -3.95
CA ILE A 63 -7.05 1.13 -4.38
C ILE A 63 -5.98 0.09 -4.10
N ILE A 64 -5.36 -0.41 -5.16
CA ILE A 64 -4.25 -1.36 -5.07
C ILE A 64 -2.96 -0.58 -5.20
N PHE A 65 -2.04 -0.78 -4.25
CA PHE A 65 -0.72 -0.17 -4.29
C PHE A 65 0.37 -1.21 -4.17
N GLU A 66 1.50 -0.91 -4.78
CA GLU A 66 2.72 -1.69 -4.69
C GLU A 66 3.80 -0.85 -4.05
N THR A 67 4.53 -1.43 -3.08
CA THR A 67 5.68 -0.78 -2.44
C THR A 67 6.90 -1.67 -2.55
N GLU A 68 7.99 -1.12 -3.08
CA GLU A 68 9.30 -1.77 -3.06
C GLU A 68 10.13 -1.21 -1.90
N TYR A 69 10.78 -2.11 -1.15
CA TYR A 69 11.65 -1.77 -0.04
C TYR A 69 13.09 -2.13 -0.39
N VAL A 70 13.99 -1.15 -0.27
CA VAL A 70 15.40 -1.26 -0.66
C VAL A 70 16.29 -0.80 0.50
N ASN A 71 17.37 -1.52 0.79
CA ASN A 71 18.32 -1.12 1.84
C ASN A 71 19.31 -0.05 1.36
N GLN A 72 20.18 0.42 2.27
CA GLN A 72 21.21 1.43 1.99
C GLN A 72 22.21 1.04 0.88
N HIS A 73 22.28 -0.24 0.52
CA HIS A 73 23.14 -0.75 -0.54
C HIS A 73 22.42 -0.91 -1.87
N GLY A 74 21.16 -0.45 -1.98
CA GLY A 74 20.39 -0.59 -3.21
C GLY A 74 19.80 -1.99 -3.43
N ARG A 75 19.83 -2.88 -2.43
CA ARG A 75 19.31 -4.24 -2.56
C ARG A 75 17.84 -4.34 -2.13
N PRO A 76 16.96 -4.95 -2.94
CA PRO A 76 15.58 -5.22 -2.53
C PRO A 76 15.53 -6.14 -1.33
N VAL A 77 14.81 -5.73 -0.29
CA VAL A 77 14.61 -6.53 0.93
C VAL A 77 13.19 -7.09 1.02
N ALA A 78 12.22 -6.38 0.46
CA ALA A 78 10.84 -6.84 0.39
C ALA A 78 10.04 -6.10 -0.70
N ARG A 79 8.91 -6.69 -1.07
CA ARG A 79 7.85 -6.05 -1.84
C ARG A 79 6.52 -6.22 -1.14
N LEU A 80 5.66 -5.23 -1.26
CA LEU A 80 4.29 -5.24 -0.76
C LEU A 80 3.34 -5.01 -1.90
N ARG A 81 2.25 -5.79 -1.96
CA ARG A 81 1.03 -5.43 -2.67
C ARG A 81 -0.10 -5.30 -1.65
N GLY A 82 -0.64 -4.10 -1.50
CA GLY A 82 -1.66 -3.76 -0.51
C GLY A 82 -2.95 -3.28 -1.15
N THR A 83 -4.06 -3.50 -0.45
CA THR A 83 -5.40 -3.05 -0.84
C THR A 83 -5.93 -2.08 0.20
N ALA A 84 -6.29 -0.87 -0.22
CA ALA A 84 -7.07 0.07 0.58
C ALA A 84 -8.50 0.14 0.01
N ILE A 85 -9.49 0.26 0.89
CA ILE A 85 -10.90 0.37 0.51
C ILE A 85 -11.48 1.65 1.10
N ARG A 86 -12.14 2.48 0.28
CA ARG A 86 -12.91 3.67 0.70
C ARG A 86 -14.41 3.42 0.58
N ARG A 87 -15.17 4.02 1.49
CA ARG A 87 -16.64 3.96 1.58
C ARG A 87 -17.22 5.16 2.33
#